data_AF-A0A7Y5UZP4-F1
#
_entry.id   AF-A0A7Y5UZP4-F1
#
_cell.length_a   1.000
_cell.length_b   1.000
_cell.length_c   1.000
_cell.angle_alpha   90.00
_cell.angle_beta   90.00
_cell.angle_gamma   90.00
#
_symmetry.space_group_name_H-M   'P 1'
#
loop_
_entity.id
_entity.type
_entity.pdbx_description
1 polymer ?
#
loop_
_entity_poly.entity_id
_entity_poly.type
_entity_poly.pdbx_seq_one_letter_code
_entity_poly.pdbx_strand_id
1 'polypeptide(L)'
;MATAPCIATGKVSSTGKQILVRLAPGADQPYLGSIPLNLSGYEVVEAQTGGDGLDWVRLNFSGGVSGWVRADEIDIQGDCTAAGYGVVAQPTRASQIKRGAPVIPTPDPTPTPTPTPTPEPEPEPEPEPVPTPVDNSPERVRRAAFNITAGFEGGGYATFQNRDSGVISYGRFQFTLAAGSLFSVLDRYLQRAAGAVADELRTAFRERVLARDGTLRGDTRLRDLLIAAAADPIMQQVQDEVATEVYWNRVQNLSIAPRGIASPLGQALLFDMAINHGVFHDMIGLAEQAFGVKPKSKVGENGVSEQDMVSKVAHIRQERMKLLAEKLKAPGLIPRGDFWVKVIAAGDWNLQGDARGEIEIKTGRRVQVRKP
;
A
#
# COMPACT_ATOMS: atom_id res chain seq x y z
N MET A 1 17.79 -34.16 -5.55
CA MET A 1 18.10 -32.85 -4.95
C MET A 1 17.11 -31.86 -5.51
N ALA A 2 16.35 -31.14 -4.68
CA ALA A 2 15.44 -30.11 -5.18
C ALA A 2 16.27 -29.00 -5.84
N THR A 3 15.95 -28.64 -7.09
CA THR A 3 16.58 -27.50 -7.76
C THR A 3 16.18 -26.22 -7.04
N ALA A 4 17.14 -25.30 -6.84
CA ALA A 4 16.86 -24.03 -6.18
C ALA A 4 15.88 -23.20 -7.03
N PRO A 5 14.85 -22.56 -6.44
CA PRO A 5 13.89 -21.77 -7.19
C PRO A 5 14.56 -20.60 -7.90
N CYS A 6 14.06 -20.21 -9.08
CA CYS A 6 14.58 -19.03 -9.78
C CYS A 6 14.23 -17.75 -9.02
N ILE A 7 15.25 -17.08 -8.51
CA ILE A 7 15.12 -15.84 -7.77
C ILE A 7 15.86 -14.71 -8.48
N ALA A 8 15.29 -13.51 -8.40
CA ALA A 8 15.91 -12.27 -8.82
C ALA A 8 16.41 -11.46 -7.63
N THR A 9 17.47 -10.71 -7.87
CA THR A 9 18.04 -9.73 -6.96
C THR A 9 18.09 -8.38 -7.65
N GLY A 10 17.59 -7.35 -6.99
CA GLY A 10 17.66 -5.99 -7.53
C GLY A 10 19.12 -5.53 -7.66
N LYS A 11 19.54 -5.08 -8.85
CA LYS A 11 20.86 -4.50 -9.11
C LYS A 11 20.76 -3.12 -9.75
N VAL A 12 21.91 -2.46 -9.87
CA VAL A 12 21.99 -1.07 -10.33
C VAL A 12 21.26 -0.91 -11.67
N SER A 13 20.35 0.06 -11.66
CA SER A 13 19.66 0.62 -12.83
C SER A 13 20.56 1.63 -13.53
N SER A 14 20.45 1.75 -14.85
CA SER A 14 21.03 2.85 -15.63
C SER A 14 20.40 4.22 -15.29
N THR A 15 19.38 4.29 -14.42
CA THR A 15 18.57 5.48 -14.15
C THR A 15 18.39 5.90 -12.67
N GLY A 16 18.81 5.13 -11.64
CA GLY A 16 18.61 5.57 -10.24
C GLY A 16 18.87 4.59 -9.08
N LYS A 17 18.48 5.00 -7.85
CA LYS A 17 18.70 4.31 -6.55
C LYS A 17 17.74 3.13 -6.25
N GLN A 18 16.78 2.85 -7.14
CA GLN A 18 15.75 1.80 -7.00
C GLN A 18 15.36 1.27 -8.38
N ILE A 19 14.79 0.07 -8.46
CA ILE A 19 14.30 -0.54 -9.69
C ILE A 19 12.81 -0.33 -9.78
N LEU A 20 12.36 0.12 -10.95
CA LEU A 20 10.96 0.48 -11.14
C LEU A 20 10.17 -0.73 -11.64
N VAL A 21 9.02 -0.99 -11.03
CA VAL A 21 8.13 -2.10 -11.40
C VAL A 21 6.99 -1.56 -12.25
N ARG A 22 6.68 -2.25 -13.34
CA ARG A 22 5.65 -1.88 -14.34
C ARG A 22 4.52 -2.88 -14.38
N LEU A 23 3.34 -2.41 -14.77
CA LEU A 23 2.15 -3.25 -14.96
C LEU A 23 2.29 -4.19 -16.16
N ALA A 24 2.99 -3.75 -17.21
CA ALA A 24 3.26 -4.51 -18.43
C ALA A 24 4.70 -4.21 -18.92
N PRO A 25 5.24 -5.00 -19.87
CA PRO A 25 6.55 -4.75 -20.48
C PRO A 25 6.55 -3.48 -21.32
N GLY A 26 7.33 -2.48 -20.88
CA GLY A 26 7.53 -1.23 -21.59
C GLY A 26 7.90 -0.09 -20.66
N ALA A 27 8.83 0.76 -21.08
CA ALA A 27 9.28 1.90 -20.28
C ALA A 27 8.15 2.93 -20.00
N ASP A 28 7.17 3.00 -20.90
CA ASP A 28 6.00 3.88 -20.87
C ASP A 28 4.81 3.34 -20.05
N GLN A 29 4.89 2.08 -19.60
CA GLN A 29 3.78 1.42 -18.91
C GLN A 29 3.55 1.99 -17.50
N PRO A 30 2.33 1.86 -16.94
CA PRO A 30 2.04 2.34 -15.59
C PRO A 30 2.96 1.74 -14.52
N TYR A 31 3.36 2.59 -13.58
CA TYR A 31 4.20 2.21 -12.44
C TYR A 31 3.37 1.47 -11.39
N LEU A 32 3.83 0.28 -10.99
CA LEU A 32 3.26 -0.45 -9.86
C LEU A 32 3.93 -0.08 -8.54
N GLY A 33 5.23 0.25 -8.59
CA GLY A 33 6.05 0.55 -7.42
C GLY A 33 7.54 0.46 -7.75
N SER A 34 8.34 0.17 -6.74
CA SER A 34 9.78 -0.07 -6.90
C SER A 34 10.28 -1.16 -5.96
N ILE A 35 11.37 -1.82 -6.34
CA ILE A 35 12.12 -2.73 -5.45
C ILE A 35 13.48 -2.12 -5.07
N PRO A 36 13.95 -2.35 -3.83
CA PRO A 36 15.25 -1.86 -3.38
C PRO A 36 16.42 -2.61 -4.03
N LEU A 37 17.55 -1.92 -4.15
CA LEU A 37 18.80 -2.51 -4.62
C LEU A 37 19.33 -3.55 -3.62
N ASN A 38 19.96 -4.59 -4.16
CA ASN A 38 20.58 -5.72 -3.46
C ASN A 38 19.63 -6.57 -2.59
N LEU A 39 18.31 -6.33 -2.64
CA LEU A 39 17.35 -7.26 -2.04
C LEU A 39 17.10 -8.41 -3.00
N SER A 40 17.20 -9.63 -2.48
CA SER A 40 17.03 -10.89 -3.21
C SER A 40 15.74 -11.60 -2.79
N GLY A 41 15.38 -12.66 -3.51
CA GLY A 41 14.25 -13.53 -3.17
C GLY A 41 12.96 -13.20 -3.91
N TYR A 42 13.01 -12.42 -5.00
CA TYR A 42 11.85 -12.24 -5.87
C TYR A 42 11.74 -13.42 -6.82
N GLU A 43 10.61 -14.11 -6.83
CA GLU A 43 10.41 -15.26 -7.72
C GLU A 43 10.30 -14.78 -9.18
N VAL A 44 11.08 -15.38 -10.08
CA VAL A 44 10.99 -15.09 -11.51
C VAL A 44 9.93 -15.99 -12.14
N VAL A 45 8.96 -15.38 -12.83
CA VAL A 45 7.82 -16.08 -13.42
C VAL A 45 8.04 -16.35 -14.90
N GLU A 46 8.24 -15.29 -15.67
CA GLU A 46 8.37 -15.31 -17.12
C GLU A 46 9.20 -14.11 -17.59
N ALA A 47 9.62 -14.13 -18.86
CA ALA A 47 10.32 -13.03 -19.47
C ALA A 47 9.88 -12.86 -20.94
N GLN A 48 9.84 -11.62 -21.42
CA GLN A 48 9.52 -11.30 -22.81
C GLN A 48 10.25 -10.04 -23.28
N THR A 49 10.25 -9.77 -24.59
CA THR A 49 10.71 -8.50 -25.16
C THR A 49 9.50 -7.55 -25.23
N GLY A 50 9.66 -6.34 -24.70
CA GLY A 50 8.62 -5.30 -24.74
C GLY A 50 8.53 -4.62 -26.10
N GLY A 51 7.47 -3.85 -26.33
CA GLY A 51 7.32 -3.04 -27.55
C GLY A 51 8.40 -1.95 -27.71
N ASP A 52 9.14 -1.67 -26.65
CA ASP A 52 10.30 -0.78 -26.61
C ASP A 52 11.62 -1.48 -27.01
N GLY A 53 11.57 -2.76 -27.37
CA GLY A 53 12.74 -3.55 -27.77
C GLY A 53 13.65 -3.97 -26.62
N LEU A 54 13.27 -3.67 -25.36
CA LEU A 54 14.01 -4.10 -24.17
C LEU A 54 13.47 -5.44 -23.66
N ASP A 55 14.33 -6.17 -22.95
CA ASP A 55 13.91 -7.39 -22.26
C ASP A 55 13.37 -7.10 -20.86
N TRP A 56 12.22 -7.69 -20.59
CA TRP A 56 11.48 -7.53 -19.35
C TRP A 56 11.30 -8.87 -18.67
N VAL A 57 11.43 -8.89 -17.35
CA VAL A 57 11.25 -10.06 -16.49
C VAL A 57 10.09 -9.79 -15.56
N ARG A 58 9.12 -10.70 -15.54
CA ARG A 58 8.01 -10.66 -14.61
C ARG A 58 8.44 -11.31 -13.31
N LEU A 59 8.43 -10.52 -12.25
CA LEU A 59 8.70 -10.99 -10.91
C LEU A 59 7.40 -11.15 -10.15
N ASN A 60 7.28 -12.26 -9.43
CA ASN A 60 6.31 -12.43 -8.37
C ASN A 60 6.85 -11.77 -7.11
N PHE A 61 6.09 -10.80 -6.63
CA PHE A 61 6.33 -10.19 -5.34
C PHE A 61 5.52 -10.92 -4.28
N SER A 62 5.98 -10.82 -3.03
CA SER A 62 5.23 -11.33 -1.90
C SER A 62 3.80 -10.73 -1.94
N GLY A 63 2.77 -11.55 -2.19
CA GLY A 63 1.37 -11.10 -2.31
C GLY A 63 0.61 -11.39 -3.58
N GLY A 64 1.12 -12.25 -4.46
CA GLY A 64 0.40 -12.68 -5.67
C GLY A 64 0.30 -11.61 -6.76
N VAL A 65 0.91 -10.45 -6.54
CA VAL A 65 1.12 -9.45 -7.59
C VAL A 65 2.41 -9.79 -8.30
N SER A 66 2.29 -9.90 -9.61
CA SER A 66 3.44 -9.87 -10.49
C SER A 66 3.61 -8.49 -11.09
N GLY A 67 4.84 -8.13 -11.42
CA GLY A 67 5.12 -6.91 -12.16
C GLY A 67 6.42 -7.04 -12.94
N TRP A 68 6.57 -6.20 -13.93
CA TRP A 68 7.65 -6.27 -14.90
C TRP A 68 8.77 -5.32 -14.51
N VAL A 69 9.99 -5.86 -14.45
CA VAL A 69 11.22 -5.09 -14.29
C VAL A 69 12.10 -5.31 -15.50
N ARG A 70 13.01 -4.38 -15.78
CA ARG A 70 13.95 -4.53 -16.87
C ARG A 70 14.99 -5.61 -16.55
N ALA A 71 15.29 -6.46 -17.52
CA ALA A 71 16.24 -7.56 -17.37
C ALA A 71 17.68 -7.08 -17.09
N ASP A 72 18.05 -5.87 -17.52
CA ASP A 72 19.36 -5.28 -17.24
C ASP A 72 19.45 -4.65 -15.84
N GLU A 73 18.36 -4.62 -15.07
CA GLU A 73 18.32 -4.08 -13.71
C GLU A 73 18.35 -5.18 -12.62
N ILE A 74 18.32 -6.46 -12.99
CA ILE A 74 18.32 -7.58 -12.04
C ILE A 74 19.37 -8.64 -12.36
N ASP A 75 19.89 -9.26 -11.31
CA ASP A 75 20.58 -10.55 -11.42
C ASP A 75 19.59 -11.68 -11.09
N ILE A 76 19.70 -12.82 -11.79
CA ILE A 76 18.92 -14.02 -11.52
C ILE A 76 19.83 -15.20 -11.14
N GLN A 77 19.30 -16.13 -10.35
CA GLN A 77 19.96 -17.36 -9.93
C GLN A 77 18.92 -18.47 -9.67
N GLY A 78 19.29 -19.73 -9.89
CA GLY A 78 18.43 -20.89 -9.66
C GLY A 78 17.95 -21.53 -10.97
N ASP A 79 16.88 -22.32 -10.89
CA ASP A 79 16.27 -22.97 -12.05
C ASP A 79 15.27 -22.04 -12.75
N CYS A 80 15.77 -21.25 -13.70
CA CYS A 80 15.03 -20.24 -14.44
C CYS A 80 14.53 -20.73 -15.80
N THR A 81 14.39 -22.06 -15.95
CA THR A 81 13.98 -22.71 -17.20
C THR A 81 12.58 -22.25 -17.66
N ALA A 82 11.64 -22.08 -16.72
CA ALA A 82 10.28 -21.60 -17.02
C ALA A 82 10.26 -20.20 -17.66
N ALA A 83 11.19 -19.32 -17.27
CA ALA A 83 11.35 -17.99 -17.85
C ALA A 83 12.27 -17.95 -19.08
N GLY A 84 12.72 -19.11 -19.57
CA GLY A 84 13.57 -19.24 -20.76
C GLY A 84 15.06 -19.02 -20.52
N TYR A 85 15.53 -18.88 -19.27
CA TYR A 85 16.94 -18.62 -18.94
C TYR A 85 17.76 -19.88 -18.60
N GLY A 86 17.10 -21.04 -18.44
CA GLY A 86 17.75 -22.28 -18.02
C GLY A 86 18.22 -22.25 -16.56
N VAL A 87 19.13 -23.17 -16.20
CA VAL A 87 19.69 -23.23 -14.84
C VAL A 87 20.86 -22.26 -14.70
N VAL A 88 20.71 -21.29 -13.80
CA VAL A 88 21.69 -20.23 -13.55
C VAL A 88 22.38 -20.48 -12.21
N ALA A 89 23.62 -21.00 -12.26
CA ALA A 89 24.34 -21.46 -11.06
C ALA A 89 24.77 -20.32 -10.12
N GLN A 90 25.11 -19.15 -10.67
CA GLN A 90 25.60 -17.98 -9.92
C GLN A 90 24.79 -16.74 -10.32
N PRO A 91 24.60 -15.76 -9.42
CA PRO A 91 23.90 -14.52 -9.74
C PRO A 91 24.45 -13.88 -11.02
N THR A 92 23.64 -13.82 -12.06
CA THR A 92 24.03 -13.35 -13.39
C THR A 92 23.00 -12.36 -13.89
N ARG A 93 23.44 -11.27 -14.54
CA ARG A 93 22.52 -10.25 -15.07
C ARG A 93 21.57 -10.89 -16.08
N ALA A 94 20.26 -10.72 -15.91
CA ALA A 94 19.29 -11.39 -16.76
C ALA A 94 19.41 -11.00 -18.24
N SER A 95 19.80 -9.75 -18.54
CA SER A 95 20.07 -9.28 -19.90
C SER A 95 21.30 -9.91 -20.57
N GLN A 96 22.19 -10.56 -19.82
CA GLN A 96 23.39 -11.21 -20.36
C GLN A 96 23.16 -12.67 -20.78
N ILE A 97 21.99 -13.22 -20.48
CA ILE A 97 21.64 -14.62 -20.76
C ILE A 97 20.72 -14.67 -21.97
N LYS A 98 21.13 -15.42 -23.01
CA LYS A 98 20.32 -15.63 -24.20
C LYS A 98 19.10 -16.50 -23.86
N ARG A 99 17.88 -16.00 -24.07
CA ARG A 99 16.65 -16.76 -23.80
C ARG A 99 16.41 -17.89 -24.82
N GLY A 100 15.96 -19.04 -24.33
CA GLY A 100 15.34 -20.12 -25.11
C GLY A 100 13.82 -19.94 -25.27
N ALA A 101 13.16 -20.81 -26.05
CA ALA A 101 11.70 -20.76 -26.23
C ALA A 101 10.96 -21.19 -24.93
N PRO A 102 9.87 -20.50 -24.52
CA PRO A 102 9.15 -20.80 -23.29
C PRO A 102 8.38 -22.12 -23.35
N VAL A 103 8.29 -22.84 -22.21
CA VAL A 103 7.57 -24.12 -22.07
C VAL A 103 6.32 -23.90 -21.21
N ILE A 104 5.13 -24.13 -21.77
CA ILE A 104 3.83 -23.90 -21.09
C ILE A 104 3.35 -25.21 -20.43
N PRO A 105 3.06 -25.26 -19.11
CA PRO A 105 2.45 -26.43 -18.48
C PRO A 105 0.91 -26.42 -18.55
N THR A 106 0.32 -27.60 -18.76
CA THR A 106 -1.14 -27.87 -18.86
C THR A 106 -1.76 -28.20 -17.49
N PRO A 107 -2.98 -27.73 -17.15
CA PRO A 107 -3.66 -28.10 -15.89
C PRO A 107 -4.45 -29.41 -15.98
N ASP A 108 -4.50 -30.15 -14.87
CA ASP A 108 -5.19 -31.45 -14.66
C ASP A 108 -6.51 -31.24 -13.86
N PRO A 109 -7.60 -32.00 -14.09
CA PRO A 109 -8.89 -31.75 -13.44
C PRO A 109 -9.06 -32.49 -12.09
N THR A 110 -9.80 -31.85 -11.18
CA THR A 110 -10.10 -32.34 -9.81
C THR A 110 -11.49 -32.97 -9.71
N PRO A 111 -11.68 -34.11 -9.01
CA PRO A 111 -13.01 -34.65 -8.69
C PRO A 111 -13.54 -34.25 -7.28
N THR A 112 -14.86 -34.09 -7.21
CA THR A 112 -15.74 -33.95 -6.01
C THR A 112 -16.12 -35.34 -5.45
N PRO A 113 -16.43 -35.51 -4.16
CA PRO A 113 -17.85 -35.47 -3.72
C PRO A 113 -18.15 -35.04 -2.25
N THR A 114 -19.45 -34.81 -2.00
CA THR A 114 -20.22 -34.52 -0.76
C THR A 114 -20.49 -35.77 0.10
N PRO A 115 -20.75 -35.67 1.43
CA PRO A 115 -22.14 -35.81 1.96
C PRO A 115 -22.52 -35.06 3.29
N THR A 116 -23.82 -34.66 3.34
CA THR A 116 -24.94 -34.81 4.32
C THR A 116 -24.82 -34.51 5.85
N PRO A 117 -25.90 -34.03 6.55
CA PRO A 117 -25.86 -33.37 7.88
C PRO A 117 -26.45 -34.16 9.08
N THR A 118 -26.14 -33.77 10.33
CA THR A 118 -26.94 -33.92 11.61
C THR A 118 -26.14 -33.41 12.84
N PRO A 119 -26.69 -33.16 14.06
CA PRO A 119 -28.03 -32.75 14.53
C PRO A 119 -28.01 -31.40 15.31
N GLU A 120 -29.15 -31.04 15.91
CA GLU A 120 -29.55 -29.76 16.55
C GLU A 120 -29.15 -29.64 18.05
N PRO A 121 -28.72 -28.46 18.54
CA PRO A 121 -28.39 -28.25 19.96
C PRO A 121 -29.56 -27.78 20.85
N GLU A 122 -29.43 -28.12 22.13
CA GLU A 122 -30.29 -27.88 23.31
C GLU A 122 -30.41 -26.38 23.68
N PRO A 123 -31.48 -25.92 24.38
CA PRO A 123 -31.70 -24.49 24.65
C PRO A 123 -30.65 -23.85 25.56
N GLU A 124 -30.15 -22.70 25.11
CA GLU A 124 -29.11 -21.87 25.73
C GLU A 124 -29.69 -20.98 26.86
N PRO A 125 -28.94 -20.72 27.95
CA PRO A 125 -29.37 -19.83 29.02
C PRO A 125 -29.62 -18.38 28.56
N GLU A 126 -30.53 -17.71 29.26
CA GLU A 126 -31.01 -16.36 28.97
C GLU A 126 -29.85 -15.33 28.92
N PRO A 127 -29.74 -14.53 27.85
CA PRO A 127 -28.59 -13.67 27.64
C PRO A 127 -28.56 -12.50 28.63
N GLU A 128 -27.40 -12.31 29.24
CA GLU A 128 -27.01 -11.06 29.90
C GLU A 128 -27.24 -9.85 28.97
N PRO A 129 -27.47 -8.64 29.52
CA PRO A 129 -27.77 -7.46 28.73
C PRO A 129 -26.72 -7.25 27.63
N VAL A 130 -27.18 -7.37 26.38
CA VAL A 130 -26.34 -7.26 25.19
C VAL A 130 -25.68 -5.88 25.19
N PRO A 131 -24.33 -5.79 25.31
CA PRO A 131 -23.64 -4.52 25.11
C PRO A 131 -24.00 -4.00 23.72
N THR A 132 -24.23 -2.69 23.61
CA THR A 132 -24.62 -2.06 22.34
C THR A 132 -23.70 -2.54 21.22
N PRO A 133 -24.22 -3.07 20.09
CA PRO A 133 -23.38 -3.70 19.07
C PRO A 133 -22.31 -2.72 18.59
N VAL A 134 -21.06 -3.14 18.71
CA VAL A 134 -19.95 -2.41 18.14
C VAL A 134 -20.07 -2.49 16.62
N ASP A 135 -20.33 -1.36 15.96
CA ASP A 135 -20.31 -1.29 14.50
C ASP A 135 -18.86 -1.50 14.04
N ASN A 136 -18.60 -2.64 13.39
CA ASN A 136 -17.33 -2.99 12.76
C ASN A 136 -17.49 -3.11 11.24
N SER A 137 -18.47 -2.41 10.65
CA SER A 137 -18.67 -2.40 9.21
C SER A 137 -17.39 -1.96 8.48
N PRO A 138 -17.05 -2.57 7.33
CA PRO A 138 -15.86 -2.21 6.56
C PRO A 138 -15.77 -0.71 6.26
N GLU A 139 -16.91 -0.08 6.02
CA GLU A 139 -16.99 1.35 5.74
C GLU A 139 -16.62 2.21 6.95
N ARG A 140 -17.14 1.89 8.14
CA ARG A 140 -16.75 2.58 9.37
C ARG A 140 -15.25 2.42 9.63
N VAL A 141 -14.72 1.20 9.52
CA VAL A 141 -13.29 0.91 9.74
C VAL A 141 -12.43 1.73 8.78
N ARG A 142 -12.79 1.77 7.49
CA ARG A 142 -12.10 2.58 6.48
C ARG A 142 -12.12 4.07 6.83
N ARG A 143 -13.29 4.62 7.18
CA ARG A 143 -13.43 6.04 7.54
C ARG A 143 -12.66 6.40 8.82
N ALA A 144 -12.66 5.53 9.83
CA ALA A 144 -11.85 5.69 11.03
C ALA A 144 -10.34 5.70 10.71
N ALA A 145 -9.88 4.75 9.89
CA ALA A 145 -8.49 4.73 9.41
C ALA A 145 -8.12 6.01 8.65
N PHE A 146 -9.02 6.49 7.79
CA PHE A 146 -8.83 7.73 7.04
C PHE A 146 -8.78 8.96 7.94
N ASN A 147 -9.58 9.02 9.00
CA ASN A 147 -9.59 10.10 9.99
C ASN A 147 -8.26 10.13 10.76
N ILE A 148 -7.78 8.97 11.22
CA ILE A 148 -6.49 8.85 11.92
C ILE A 148 -5.33 9.29 11.03
N THR A 149 -5.19 8.68 9.84
CA THR A 149 -4.08 8.96 8.90
C THR A 149 -4.06 10.43 8.48
N ALA A 150 -5.19 10.99 8.05
CA ALA A 150 -5.27 12.40 7.66
C ALA A 150 -4.94 13.36 8.81
N GLY A 151 -5.28 12.95 10.03
CA GLY A 151 -4.91 13.67 11.24
C GLY A 151 -3.39 13.77 11.44
N PHE A 152 -2.62 12.77 11.02
CA PHE A 152 -1.15 12.81 11.04
C PHE A 152 -0.56 13.58 9.87
N GLU A 153 -1.11 13.45 8.66
CA GLU A 153 -0.66 14.20 7.46
C GLU A 153 -0.83 15.72 7.60
N GLY A 154 -1.48 16.17 8.67
CA GLY A 154 -1.55 17.59 8.99
C GLY A 154 -2.76 18.28 8.37
N GLY A 155 -3.66 17.55 7.70
CA GLY A 155 -4.53 18.19 6.72
C GLY A 155 -5.95 17.69 6.55
N GLY A 156 -6.88 18.62 6.29
CA GLY A 156 -8.19 18.33 5.69
C GLY A 156 -8.12 18.33 4.16
N TYR A 157 -9.27 18.25 3.49
CA TYR A 157 -9.35 18.21 2.02
C TYR A 157 -8.71 19.41 1.31
N ALA A 158 -8.56 20.55 1.99
CA ALA A 158 -7.99 21.80 1.46
C ALA A 158 -6.48 21.94 1.68
N THR A 159 -5.82 20.94 2.26
CA THR A 159 -4.42 21.05 2.65
C THR A 159 -3.54 21.18 1.43
N PHE A 160 -2.61 22.12 1.46
CA PHE A 160 -1.73 22.41 0.34
C PHE A 160 -0.34 22.77 0.85
N GLN A 161 0.70 22.23 0.22
CA GLN A 161 2.07 22.69 0.36
C GLN A 161 2.86 22.45 -0.94
N ASN A 162 3.94 23.19 -1.12
CA ASN A 162 4.76 23.20 -2.34
C ASN A 162 6.26 23.21 -2.04
N ARG A 163 6.66 22.74 -0.86
CA ARG A 163 8.04 22.89 -0.35
C ARG A 163 8.87 21.63 -0.45
N ASP A 164 8.25 20.48 -0.67
CA ASP A 164 8.93 19.19 -0.71
C ASP A 164 9.23 18.71 -2.15
N SER A 165 9.63 17.45 -2.26
CA SER A 165 9.89 16.76 -3.53
C SER A 165 8.62 16.46 -4.34
N GLY A 166 7.43 16.58 -3.74
CA GLY A 166 6.14 16.40 -4.41
C GLY A 166 5.80 17.53 -5.39
N VAL A 167 6.54 18.64 -5.35
CA VAL A 167 6.32 19.89 -6.10
C VAL A 167 5.06 20.63 -5.65
N ILE A 168 3.91 19.96 -5.70
CA ILE A 168 2.68 20.32 -5.02
C ILE A 168 2.23 19.07 -4.30
N SER A 169 1.81 19.20 -3.04
CA SER A 169 1.13 18.16 -2.29
C SER A 169 -0.20 18.72 -1.80
N TYR A 170 -1.29 18.09 -2.23
CA TYR A 170 -2.65 18.61 -2.06
C TYR A 170 -3.56 17.57 -1.42
N GLY A 171 -4.50 18.04 -0.61
CA GLY A 171 -5.60 17.25 -0.10
C GLY A 171 -5.29 16.45 1.15
N ARG A 172 -6.31 15.72 1.57
CA ARG A 172 -6.39 14.92 2.79
C ARG A 172 -5.25 13.89 2.92
N PHE A 173 -4.75 13.40 1.79
CA PHE A 173 -3.67 12.40 1.71
C PHE A 173 -2.45 12.89 0.92
N GLN A 174 -2.29 14.21 0.77
CA GLN A 174 -1.10 14.83 0.17
C GLN A 174 -0.77 14.27 -1.23
N PHE A 175 -1.77 14.23 -2.12
CA PHE A 175 -1.62 13.86 -3.52
C PHE A 175 -0.64 14.80 -4.22
N THR A 176 0.38 14.24 -4.88
CA THR A 176 1.51 15.03 -5.37
C THR A 176 1.51 15.22 -6.88
N LEU A 177 1.97 16.38 -7.34
CA LEU A 177 2.19 16.66 -8.76
C LEU A 177 3.30 15.76 -9.32
N ALA A 178 4.42 15.65 -8.61
CA ALA A 178 5.58 14.88 -9.06
C ALA A 178 5.27 13.39 -9.27
N ALA A 179 4.47 12.79 -8.37
CA ALA A 179 4.05 11.39 -8.50
C ALA A 179 2.88 11.19 -9.49
N GLY A 180 2.22 12.28 -9.92
CA GLY A 180 1.03 12.24 -10.77
C GLY A 180 -0.26 11.90 -10.03
N SER A 181 -0.23 11.65 -8.72
CA SER A 181 -1.45 11.35 -7.96
C SER A 181 -2.37 12.57 -7.82
N LEU A 182 -1.82 13.80 -7.89
CA LEU A 182 -2.62 15.01 -8.01
C LEU A 182 -3.47 15.03 -9.29
N PHE A 183 -2.93 14.55 -10.41
CA PHE A 183 -3.70 14.45 -11.66
C PHE A 183 -4.84 13.45 -11.53
N SER A 184 -4.61 12.30 -10.88
CA SER A 184 -5.68 11.30 -10.66
C SER A 184 -6.88 11.86 -9.90
N VAL A 185 -6.64 12.71 -8.89
CA VAL A 185 -7.71 13.41 -8.17
C VAL A 185 -8.34 14.49 -9.04
N LEU A 186 -7.52 15.34 -9.66
CA LEU A 186 -8.02 16.46 -10.44
C LEU A 186 -8.87 15.99 -11.63
N ASP A 187 -8.42 14.99 -12.38
CA ASP A 187 -9.13 14.50 -13.56
C ASP A 187 -10.52 13.93 -13.21
N ARG A 188 -10.61 13.13 -12.15
CA ARG A 188 -11.88 12.57 -11.67
C ARG A 188 -12.83 13.65 -11.15
N TYR A 189 -12.30 14.65 -10.44
CA TYR A 189 -13.10 15.80 -10.02
C TYR A 189 -13.66 16.54 -11.23
N LEU A 190 -12.82 16.83 -12.22
CA LEU A 190 -13.20 17.57 -13.42
C LEU A 190 -14.14 16.81 -14.36
N GLN A 191 -14.25 15.49 -14.24
CA GLN A 191 -15.27 14.71 -14.97
C GLN A 191 -16.68 14.86 -14.37
N ARG A 192 -16.79 15.26 -13.09
CA ARG A 192 -18.04 15.25 -12.32
C ARG A 192 -18.51 16.65 -11.91
N ALA A 193 -17.57 17.55 -11.65
CA ALA A 193 -17.85 18.88 -11.13
C ALA A 193 -18.10 19.91 -12.23
N ALA A 194 -19.00 20.85 -11.94
CA ALA A 194 -19.35 21.97 -12.79
C ALA A 194 -19.16 23.29 -12.04
N GLY A 195 -19.06 24.40 -12.78
CA GLY A 195 -18.95 25.75 -12.23
C GLY A 195 -17.54 26.34 -12.37
N ALA A 196 -17.43 27.64 -12.09
CA ALA A 196 -16.27 28.44 -12.46
C ALA A 196 -14.92 27.89 -11.98
N VAL A 197 -14.86 27.34 -10.76
CA VAL A 197 -13.62 26.72 -10.23
C VAL A 197 -13.22 25.50 -11.04
N ALA A 198 -14.15 24.59 -11.29
CA ALA A 198 -13.90 23.39 -12.10
C ALA A 198 -13.58 23.75 -13.55
N ASP A 199 -14.28 24.73 -14.12
CA ASP A 199 -14.06 25.16 -15.50
C ASP A 199 -12.68 25.78 -15.71
N GLU A 200 -12.22 26.60 -14.77
CA GLU A 200 -10.87 27.16 -14.83
C GLU A 200 -9.79 26.10 -14.59
N LEU A 201 -9.97 25.21 -13.60
CA LEU A 201 -9.08 24.07 -13.38
C LEU A 201 -8.96 23.20 -14.64
N ARG A 202 -10.09 22.97 -15.35
CA ARG A 202 -10.14 22.17 -16.57
C ARG A 202 -9.41 22.81 -17.74
N THR A 203 -9.63 24.10 -17.95
CA THR A 203 -9.12 24.83 -19.12
C THR A 203 -7.68 25.31 -18.96
N ALA A 204 -7.31 25.81 -17.78
CA ALA A 204 -6.01 26.44 -17.56
C ALA A 204 -4.96 25.48 -16.96
N PHE A 205 -5.37 24.44 -16.22
CA PHE A 205 -4.44 23.68 -15.39
C PHE A 205 -4.42 22.17 -15.66
N ARG A 206 -5.50 21.55 -16.14
CA ARG A 206 -5.59 20.09 -16.30
C ARG A 206 -4.40 19.49 -17.08
N GLU A 207 -4.11 20.02 -18.26
CA GLU A 207 -3.02 19.52 -19.11
C GLU A 207 -1.63 19.76 -18.48
N ARG A 208 -1.45 20.89 -17.79
CA ARG A 208 -0.18 21.18 -17.09
C ARG A 208 0.03 20.26 -15.90
N VAL A 209 -1.05 19.92 -15.18
CA VAL A 209 -1.02 18.94 -14.08
C VAL A 209 -0.76 17.53 -14.61
N LEU A 210 -1.35 17.14 -15.75
CA LEU A 210 -1.05 15.89 -16.45
C LEU A 210 0.43 15.80 -16.85
N ALA A 211 0.95 16.88 -17.44
CA ALA A 211 2.35 17.00 -17.86
C ALA A 211 3.34 17.13 -16.69
N ARG A 212 2.86 17.21 -15.44
CA ARG A 212 3.66 17.41 -14.23
C ARG A 212 4.55 18.65 -14.32
N ASP A 213 4.02 19.72 -14.89
CA ASP A 213 4.73 20.98 -15.12
C ASP A 213 5.30 21.54 -13.81
N GLY A 214 6.63 21.49 -13.66
CA GLY A 214 7.33 21.92 -12.45
C GLY A 214 7.15 23.40 -12.13
N THR A 215 6.79 24.24 -13.12
CA THR A 215 6.54 25.67 -12.90
C THR A 215 5.27 25.91 -12.06
N LEU A 216 4.37 24.93 -11.98
CA LEU A 216 3.18 25.00 -11.11
C LEU A 216 3.51 25.11 -9.63
N ARG A 217 4.74 24.79 -9.18
CA ARG A 217 5.17 24.92 -7.77
C ARG A 217 4.84 26.30 -7.19
N GLY A 218 5.04 27.35 -7.97
CA GLY A 218 4.82 28.74 -7.57
C GLY A 218 3.48 29.34 -7.99
N ASP A 219 2.62 28.58 -8.67
CA ASP A 219 1.39 29.10 -9.26
C ASP A 219 0.31 29.31 -8.19
N THR A 220 0.13 30.57 -7.78
CA THR A 220 -0.82 30.92 -6.74
C THR A 220 -2.27 30.74 -7.17
N ARG A 221 -2.58 30.85 -8.47
CA ARG A 221 -3.94 30.68 -8.96
C ARG A 221 -4.36 29.21 -8.91
N LEU A 222 -3.48 28.29 -9.32
CA LEU A 222 -3.73 26.86 -9.14
C LEU A 222 -3.94 26.52 -7.66
N ARG A 223 -3.09 27.02 -6.77
CA ARG A 223 -3.25 26.82 -5.31
C ARG A 223 -4.63 27.24 -4.84
N ASP A 224 -5.05 28.46 -5.17
CA ASP A 224 -6.30 29.03 -4.68
C ASP A 224 -7.51 28.26 -5.24
N LEU A 225 -7.46 27.82 -6.49
CA LEU A 225 -8.49 26.96 -7.09
C LEU A 225 -8.57 25.59 -6.44
N LEU A 226 -7.43 24.94 -6.13
CA LEU A 226 -7.41 23.67 -5.41
C LEU A 226 -7.99 23.81 -4.00
N ILE A 227 -7.63 24.88 -3.28
CA ILE A 227 -8.19 25.17 -1.95
C ILE A 227 -9.70 25.44 -2.04
N ALA A 228 -10.16 26.18 -3.04
CA ALA A 228 -11.59 26.43 -3.26
C ALA A 228 -12.35 25.14 -3.60
N ALA A 229 -11.80 24.32 -4.50
CA ALA A 229 -12.39 23.04 -4.91
C ALA A 229 -12.50 22.07 -3.72
N ALA A 230 -11.64 22.14 -2.71
CA ALA A 230 -11.73 21.28 -1.54
C ALA A 230 -13.01 21.44 -0.69
N ALA A 231 -13.72 22.56 -0.83
CA ALA A 231 -15.03 22.75 -0.21
C ALA A 231 -16.16 22.03 -0.96
N ASP A 232 -15.95 21.65 -2.22
CA ASP A 232 -16.90 20.93 -3.04
C ASP A 232 -17.04 19.47 -2.57
N PRO A 233 -18.26 18.99 -2.24
CA PRO A 233 -18.49 17.59 -1.86
C PRO A 233 -17.94 16.58 -2.89
N ILE A 234 -17.98 16.92 -4.19
CA ILE A 234 -17.44 16.06 -5.24
C ILE A 234 -15.92 15.90 -5.10
N MET A 235 -15.20 16.98 -4.77
CA MET A 235 -13.75 16.92 -4.54
C MET A 235 -13.43 16.07 -3.31
N GLN A 236 -14.21 16.19 -2.24
CA GLN A 236 -14.03 15.39 -1.03
C GLN A 236 -14.24 13.90 -1.32
N GLN A 237 -15.32 13.56 -2.01
CA GLN A 237 -15.62 12.21 -2.45
C GLN A 237 -14.48 11.64 -3.33
N VAL A 238 -14.01 12.41 -4.31
CA VAL A 238 -12.93 11.96 -5.22
C VAL A 238 -11.61 11.73 -4.48
N GLN A 239 -11.24 12.59 -3.52
CA GLN A 239 -10.04 12.35 -2.70
C GLN A 239 -10.14 11.04 -1.91
N ASP A 240 -11.30 10.76 -1.32
CA ASP A 240 -11.52 9.52 -0.57
C ASP A 240 -11.55 8.28 -1.48
N GLU A 241 -12.14 8.37 -2.67
CA GLU A 241 -12.14 7.30 -3.69
C GLU A 241 -10.72 6.95 -4.14
N VAL A 242 -9.92 7.97 -4.49
CA VAL A 242 -8.53 7.75 -4.93
C VAL A 242 -7.70 7.14 -3.79
N ALA A 243 -7.86 7.63 -2.56
CA ALA A 243 -7.20 7.03 -1.40
C ALA A 243 -7.63 5.57 -1.17
N THR A 244 -8.90 5.27 -1.42
CA THR A 244 -9.45 3.92 -1.30
C THR A 244 -8.85 2.98 -2.33
N GLU A 245 -8.85 3.37 -3.60
CA GLU A 245 -8.36 2.51 -4.68
C GLU A 245 -6.85 2.32 -4.65
N VAL A 246 -6.10 3.40 -4.41
CA VAL A 246 -4.64 3.38 -4.53
C VAL A 246 -3.97 2.80 -3.29
N TYR A 247 -4.55 3.01 -2.10
CA TYR A 247 -3.91 2.63 -0.84
C TYR A 247 -4.74 1.61 -0.06
N TRP A 248 -6.01 1.88 0.24
CA TRP A 248 -6.83 1.00 1.08
C TRP A 248 -7.02 -0.38 0.45
N ASN A 249 -7.59 -0.46 -0.75
CA ASN A 249 -7.84 -1.71 -1.46
C ASN A 249 -6.54 -2.49 -1.71
N ARG A 250 -5.45 -1.77 -2.00
CA ARG A 250 -4.14 -2.41 -2.17
C ARG A 250 -3.64 -3.01 -0.87
N VAL A 251 -3.66 -2.30 0.26
CA VAL A 251 -3.19 -2.87 1.53
C VAL A 251 -4.11 -4.01 2.00
N GLN A 252 -5.42 -3.89 1.76
CA GLN A 252 -6.39 -4.95 2.03
C GLN A 252 -6.01 -6.23 1.29
N ASN A 253 -5.82 -6.13 -0.03
CA ASN A 253 -5.54 -7.30 -0.88
C ASN A 253 -4.13 -7.85 -0.70
N LEU A 254 -3.13 -6.97 -0.56
CA LEU A 254 -1.73 -7.38 -0.51
C LEU A 254 -1.32 -7.86 0.87
N SER A 255 -1.81 -7.23 1.92
CA SER A 255 -1.23 -7.38 3.25
C SER A 255 -2.18 -7.95 4.28
N ILE A 256 -3.43 -7.46 4.31
CA ILE A 256 -4.39 -7.76 5.38
C ILE A 256 -5.11 -9.08 5.11
N ALA A 257 -5.81 -9.19 3.97
CA ALA A 257 -6.62 -10.37 3.64
C ALA A 257 -5.79 -11.68 3.57
N PRO A 258 -4.58 -11.71 2.98
CA PRO A 258 -3.76 -12.92 2.98
C PRO A 258 -3.39 -13.41 4.39
N ARG A 259 -3.28 -12.47 5.35
CA ARG A 259 -2.90 -12.76 6.74
C ARG A 259 -4.11 -13.01 7.65
N GLY A 260 -5.33 -12.83 7.16
CA GLY A 260 -6.53 -12.94 7.99
C GLY A 260 -6.62 -11.88 9.09
N ILE A 261 -5.99 -10.73 8.91
CA ILE A 261 -6.07 -9.61 9.87
C ILE A 261 -7.48 -9.01 9.78
N ALA A 262 -8.26 -9.10 10.85
CA ALA A 262 -9.66 -8.71 10.88
C ALA A 262 -9.92 -7.46 11.73
N SER A 263 -9.11 -7.19 12.75
CA SER A 263 -9.34 -6.10 13.69
C SER A 263 -9.32 -4.72 12.99
N PRO A 264 -10.25 -3.80 13.35
CA PRO A 264 -10.21 -2.43 12.87
C PRO A 264 -8.86 -1.74 13.11
N LEU A 265 -8.24 -1.96 14.27
CA LEU A 265 -6.92 -1.42 14.59
C LEU A 265 -5.85 -1.95 13.63
N GLY A 266 -5.78 -3.26 13.40
CA GLY A 266 -4.80 -3.88 12.51
C GLY A 266 -4.93 -3.35 11.07
N GLN A 267 -6.16 -3.25 10.57
CA GLN A 267 -6.41 -2.68 9.25
C GLN A 267 -5.98 -1.22 9.14
N ALA A 268 -6.34 -0.39 10.13
CA ALA A 268 -6.01 1.03 10.14
C ALA A 268 -4.51 1.28 10.28
N LEU A 269 -3.80 0.51 11.11
CA LEU A 269 -2.34 0.58 11.25
C LEU A 269 -1.66 0.31 9.92
N LEU A 270 -2.02 -0.79 9.25
CA LEU A 270 -1.39 -1.20 8.01
C LEU A 270 -1.70 -0.21 6.86
N PHE A 271 -2.90 0.36 6.83
CA PHE A 271 -3.22 1.47 5.93
C PHE A 271 -2.37 2.71 6.20
N ASP A 272 -2.24 3.14 7.45
CA ASP A 272 -1.43 4.30 7.81
C ASP A 272 0.06 4.08 7.46
N MET A 273 0.57 2.86 7.63
CA MET A 273 1.90 2.46 7.17
C MET A 273 2.04 2.50 5.65
N ALA A 274 1.02 2.05 4.92
CA ALA A 274 1.01 2.08 3.46
C ALA A 274 1.04 3.51 2.90
N ILE A 275 0.37 4.45 3.58
CA ILE A 275 0.43 5.87 3.24
C ILE A 275 1.81 6.45 3.56
N ASN A 276 2.34 6.14 4.75
CA ASN A 276 3.59 6.73 5.23
C ASN A 276 4.86 6.15 4.55
N HIS A 277 4.85 4.86 4.20
CA HIS A 277 6.03 4.11 3.74
C HIS A 277 5.83 3.43 2.38
N GLY A 278 4.65 3.54 1.78
CA GLY A 278 4.26 2.80 0.59
C GLY A 278 3.71 1.41 0.92
N VAL A 279 2.93 0.85 0.00
CA VAL A 279 2.20 -0.43 0.19
C VAL A 279 3.12 -1.67 0.30
N PHE A 280 4.41 -1.54 -0.03
CA PHE A 280 5.38 -2.64 -0.07
C PHE A 280 6.44 -2.56 1.04
N HIS A 281 6.17 -1.86 2.14
CA HIS A 281 7.12 -1.79 3.25
C HIS A 281 7.44 -3.19 3.82
N ASP A 282 8.67 -3.38 4.30
CA ASP A 282 9.20 -4.65 4.83
C ASP A 282 8.71 -5.02 6.24
N MET A 283 8.13 -4.08 6.99
CA MET A 283 7.91 -4.21 8.43
C MET A 283 7.00 -5.38 8.83
N ILE A 284 6.05 -5.81 7.99
CA ILE A 284 5.23 -7.00 8.27
C ILE A 284 6.07 -8.27 8.12
N GLY A 285 6.91 -8.34 7.09
CA GLY A 285 7.83 -9.45 6.88
C GLY A 285 8.85 -9.58 8.01
N LEU A 286 9.31 -8.45 8.56
CA LEU A 286 10.18 -8.46 9.75
C LEU A 286 9.46 -9.01 11.00
N ALA A 287 8.16 -8.71 11.17
CA ALA A 287 7.37 -9.31 12.23
C ALA A 287 7.19 -10.83 12.03
N GLU A 288 6.86 -11.25 10.81
CA GLU A 288 6.73 -12.67 10.44
C GLU A 288 8.03 -13.44 10.69
N GLN A 289 9.17 -12.86 10.30
CA GLN A 289 10.50 -13.43 10.55
C GLN A 289 10.80 -13.54 12.04
N ALA A 290 10.43 -12.51 12.83
CA ALA A 290 10.64 -12.53 14.29
C ALA A 290 9.84 -13.63 14.98
N PHE A 291 8.67 -14.00 14.46
CA PHE A 291 7.88 -15.15 14.94
C PHE A 291 8.25 -16.48 14.27
N GLY A 292 9.13 -16.48 13.27
CA GLY A 292 9.48 -17.68 12.51
C GLY A 292 8.32 -18.25 11.68
N VAL A 293 7.32 -17.44 11.34
CA VAL A 293 6.16 -17.90 10.56
C VAL A 293 6.38 -17.70 9.07
N LYS A 294 5.73 -18.53 8.25
CA LYS A 294 5.76 -18.37 6.79
C LYS A 294 5.18 -17.01 6.41
N PRO A 295 5.80 -16.26 5.47
CA PRO A 295 5.26 -15.00 4.98
C PRO A 295 3.82 -15.16 4.49
N LYS A 296 2.95 -14.25 4.92
CA LYS A 296 1.51 -14.20 4.62
C LYS A 296 0.72 -15.42 5.09
N SER A 297 1.27 -16.21 6.00
CA SER A 297 0.45 -17.20 6.71
C SER A 297 -0.61 -16.49 7.54
N LYS A 298 -1.81 -17.08 7.59
CA LYS A 298 -2.91 -16.51 8.35
C LYS A 298 -2.61 -16.56 9.84
N VAL A 299 -2.85 -15.44 10.52
CA VAL A 299 -2.80 -15.38 11.98
C VAL A 299 -3.82 -16.34 12.58
N GLY A 300 -3.56 -16.86 13.77
CA GLY A 300 -4.30 -17.95 14.40
C GLY A 300 -3.91 -19.32 13.81
N GLU A 301 -4.01 -19.49 12.49
CA GLU A 301 -3.65 -20.76 11.81
C GLU A 301 -2.14 -21.04 11.87
N ASN A 302 -1.31 -19.99 11.88
CA ASN A 302 0.14 -20.09 11.95
C ASN A 302 0.72 -20.15 13.37
N GLY A 303 -0.14 -20.23 14.40
CA GLY A 303 0.26 -20.25 15.81
C GLY A 303 0.56 -18.89 16.43
N VAL A 304 0.38 -17.78 15.70
CA VAL A 304 0.53 -16.40 16.21
C VAL A 304 -0.81 -15.70 16.20
N SER A 305 -1.22 -15.11 17.31
CA SER A 305 -2.48 -14.35 17.38
C SER A 305 -2.42 -13.09 16.50
N GLU A 306 -3.58 -12.58 16.07
CA GLU A 306 -3.63 -11.30 15.36
C GLU A 306 -3.04 -10.18 16.22
N GLN A 307 -3.39 -10.17 17.51
CA GLN A 307 -2.92 -9.15 18.46
C GLN A 307 -1.40 -9.15 18.57
N ASP A 308 -0.76 -10.32 18.64
CA ASP A 308 0.71 -10.41 18.72
C ASP A 308 1.36 -9.96 17.42
N MET A 309 0.83 -10.38 16.27
CA MET A 309 1.34 -10.00 14.96
C MET A 309 1.26 -8.47 14.76
N VAL A 310 0.08 -7.89 14.97
CA VAL A 310 -0.17 -6.45 14.82
C VAL A 310 0.66 -5.64 15.84
N SER A 311 0.77 -6.11 17.08
CA SER A 311 1.62 -5.50 18.11
C SER A 311 3.08 -5.48 17.69
N LYS A 312 3.61 -6.60 17.17
CA LYS A 312 5.00 -6.65 16.71
C LYS A 312 5.26 -5.69 15.56
N VAL A 313 4.34 -5.63 14.59
CA VAL A 313 4.42 -4.66 13.48
C VAL A 313 4.43 -3.21 13.99
N ALA A 314 3.56 -2.87 14.94
CA ALA A 314 3.51 -1.54 15.53
C ALA A 314 4.82 -1.15 16.24
N HIS A 315 5.43 -2.06 17.00
CA HIS A 315 6.71 -1.81 17.66
C HIS A 315 7.86 -1.64 16.66
N ILE A 316 7.95 -2.49 15.64
CA ILE A 316 8.95 -2.34 14.56
C ILE A 316 8.81 -0.97 13.89
N ARG A 317 7.57 -0.54 13.62
CA ARG A 317 7.30 0.78 13.06
C ARG A 317 7.75 1.90 13.99
N GLN A 318 7.40 1.82 15.27
CA GLN A 318 7.77 2.80 16.28
C GLN A 318 9.29 2.98 16.36
N GLU A 319 10.03 1.88 16.44
CA GLU A 319 11.50 1.88 16.47
C GLU A 319 12.09 2.53 15.20
N ARG A 320 11.58 2.15 14.02
CA ARG A 320 12.02 2.73 12.74
C ARG A 320 11.76 4.23 12.69
N MET A 321 10.64 4.71 13.24
CA MET A 321 10.33 6.13 13.32
C MET A 321 11.25 6.89 14.27
N LYS A 322 11.59 6.31 15.43
CA LYS A 322 12.56 6.90 16.37
C LYS A 322 13.95 7.01 15.76
N LEU A 323 14.44 5.94 15.11
CA LEU A 323 15.74 5.95 14.42
C LEU A 323 15.78 6.97 13.28
N LEU A 324 14.70 7.09 12.51
CA LEU A 324 14.62 8.08 11.43
C LEU A 324 14.57 9.52 12.00
N ALA A 325 13.83 9.75 13.08
CA ALA A 325 13.76 11.03 13.76
C ALA A 325 15.12 11.50 14.26
N GLU A 326 15.89 10.60 14.87
CA GLU A 326 17.26 10.89 15.32
C GLU A 326 18.17 11.23 14.12
N LYS A 327 18.17 10.36 13.10
CA LYS A 327 18.99 10.54 11.89
C LYS A 327 18.72 11.87 11.17
N LEU A 328 17.46 12.27 11.09
CA LEU A 328 17.03 13.49 10.40
C LEU A 328 16.92 14.72 11.32
N LYS A 329 17.21 14.57 12.62
CA LYS A 329 16.95 15.60 13.65
C LYS A 329 15.51 16.13 13.59
N ALA A 330 14.55 15.22 13.33
CA ALA A 330 13.15 15.51 13.07
C ALA A 330 12.27 14.83 14.15
N PRO A 331 12.22 15.36 15.39
CA PRO A 331 11.46 14.75 16.49
C PRO A 331 9.95 14.64 16.20
N GLY A 332 9.43 15.43 15.27
CA GLY A 332 8.04 15.36 14.83
C GLY A 332 7.62 14.04 14.15
N LEU A 333 8.57 13.16 13.80
CA LEU A 333 8.27 11.83 13.25
C LEU A 333 7.88 10.81 14.34
N ILE A 334 8.27 11.03 15.59
CA ILE A 334 8.09 10.10 16.71
C ILE A 334 6.60 9.88 17.07
N PRO A 335 5.77 10.93 17.21
CA PRO A 335 4.41 10.76 17.72
C PRO A 335 3.53 9.80 16.92
N ARG A 336 3.70 9.70 15.60
CA ARG A 336 2.91 8.80 14.75
C ARG A 336 3.23 7.33 15.01
N GLY A 337 4.49 7.00 15.32
CA GLY A 337 4.89 5.64 15.71
C GLY A 337 4.38 5.28 17.11
N ASP A 338 4.54 6.20 18.07
CA ASP A 338 4.10 6.01 19.46
C ASP A 338 2.58 5.85 19.60
N PHE A 339 1.83 6.56 18.74
CA PHE A 339 0.37 6.49 18.72
C PHE A 339 -0.16 5.06 18.62
N TRP A 340 0.29 4.29 17.63
CA TRP A 340 -0.25 2.94 17.40
C TRP A 340 0.05 1.99 18.56
N VAL A 341 1.24 2.08 19.16
CA VAL A 341 1.60 1.32 20.36
C VAL A 341 0.71 1.71 21.54
N LYS A 342 0.37 3.01 21.68
CA LYS A 342 -0.55 3.49 22.72
C LYS A 342 -1.97 2.95 22.54
N VAL A 343 -2.51 2.92 21.32
CA VAL A 343 -3.86 2.38 21.05
C VAL A 343 -3.91 0.88 21.36
N ILE A 344 -2.86 0.14 21.01
CA ILE A 344 -2.72 -1.29 21.35
C ILE A 344 -2.66 -1.50 22.86
N ALA A 345 -1.83 -0.73 23.58
CA ALA A 345 -1.72 -0.82 25.03
C ALA A 345 -3.04 -0.47 25.76
N ALA A 346 -3.87 0.38 25.17
CA ALA A 346 -5.21 0.69 25.67
C ALA A 346 -6.25 -0.40 25.37
N GLY A 347 -5.91 -1.41 24.55
CA GLY A 347 -6.81 -2.51 24.18
C GLY A 347 -7.92 -2.10 23.19
N ASP A 348 -7.82 -0.94 22.53
CA ASP A 348 -8.85 -0.45 21.61
C ASP A 348 -8.77 -1.08 20.21
N TRP A 349 -8.83 -2.41 20.15
CA TRP A 349 -8.72 -3.20 18.91
C TRP A 349 -9.83 -2.90 17.90
N ASN A 350 -10.99 -2.41 18.38
CA ASN A 350 -12.15 -2.05 17.56
C ASN A 350 -12.20 -0.56 17.18
N LEU A 351 -11.20 0.24 17.56
CA LEU A 351 -11.15 1.69 17.34
C LEU A 351 -12.43 2.40 17.81
N GLN A 352 -12.87 2.14 19.03
CA GLN A 352 -14.04 2.77 19.64
C GLN A 352 -13.75 4.13 20.24
N GLY A 353 -12.49 4.47 20.50
CA GLY A 353 -12.10 5.71 21.14
C GLY A 353 -12.65 5.89 22.55
N ASP A 354 -12.53 7.10 23.07
CA ASP A 354 -12.98 7.46 24.41
C ASP A 354 -14.52 7.57 24.53
N ALA A 355 -15.04 8.12 25.62
CA ALA A 355 -16.48 8.30 25.81
C ALA A 355 -17.18 9.07 24.66
N ARG A 356 -16.46 9.94 23.95
CA ARG A 356 -16.95 10.71 22.79
C ARG A 356 -16.78 9.97 21.46
N GLY A 357 -16.19 8.78 21.47
CA GLY A 357 -15.85 8.04 20.26
C GLY A 357 -14.58 8.55 19.58
N GLU A 358 -13.78 9.35 20.28
CA GLU A 358 -12.61 10.01 19.71
C GLU A 358 -11.31 9.39 20.22
N ILE A 359 -10.27 9.41 19.38
CA ILE A 359 -8.89 9.12 19.80
C ILE A 359 -8.03 10.37 19.61
N GLU A 360 -7.19 10.67 20.60
CA GLU A 360 -6.18 11.72 20.49
C GLU A 360 -4.94 11.19 19.75
N ILE A 361 -4.66 11.77 18.58
CA ILE A 361 -3.55 11.36 17.69
C ILE A 361 -2.26 12.15 17.95
N LYS A 362 -2.39 13.38 18.44
CA LYS A 362 -1.31 14.24 18.94
C LYS A 362 -1.92 15.23 19.92
N THR A 363 -1.11 15.82 20.79
CA THR A 363 -1.57 16.77 21.82
C THR A 363 -2.54 17.80 21.23
N GLY A 364 -3.78 17.79 21.71
CA GLY A 364 -4.82 18.74 21.29
C GLY A 364 -5.48 18.44 19.94
N ARG A 365 -5.15 17.34 19.26
CA ARG A 365 -5.81 16.89 18.02
C ARG A 365 -6.46 15.53 18.21
N ARG A 366 -7.77 15.52 18.10
CA ARG A 366 -8.62 14.33 18.25
C ARG A 366 -9.36 14.03 16.96
N VAL A 367 -9.66 12.77 16.73
CA VAL A 367 -10.37 12.31 15.54
C VAL A 367 -11.47 11.34 15.94
N GLN A 368 -12.63 11.44 15.29
CA GLN A 368 -13.76 10.56 15.53
C GLN A 368 -13.51 9.21 14.85
N VAL A 369 -13.64 8.13 15.61
CA VAL A 369 -13.42 6.75 15.14
C VAL A 369 -14.64 5.86 15.39
N ARG A 370 -15.50 6.19 16.37
CA ARG A 370 -16.74 5.46 16.64
C ARG A 370 -17.80 5.69 15.58
N LYS A 371 -18.02 6.95 15.24
CA LYS A 371 -18.96 7.43 14.21
C LYS A 371 -18.21 8.37 13.27
N PRO A 372 -17.20 7.85 12.55
CA PRO A 372 -16.19 8.64 11.85
C PRO A 372 -16.78 9.53 10.75
#